data_AF-D3FBJ6-F1
#
_entry.id   AF-D3FBJ6-F1
#
_cell.length_a   1.000
_cell.length_b   1.000
_cell.length_c   1.000
_cell.angle_alpha   90.00
_cell.angle_beta   90.00
_cell.angle_gamma   90.00
#
_symmetry.space_group_name_H-M   'P 1'
#
loop_
_entity.id
_entity.type
_entity.pdbx_description
1 polymer ?
#
loop_
_entity_poly.entity_id
_entity_poly.type
_entity_poly.pdbx_seq_one_letter_code
_entity_poly.pdbx_strand_id
1 'polypeptide(L)'
;MTTPRQGEVWWAEAEDKRRPVLVVTRTEAIPLGADEGLPVDCAASFDNVQPVERRLLTRRVGVLPPQRRHEICRALDALADC
;
A
#
# COMPACT_ATOMS: atom_id res chain seq x y z
N MET A 1 -6.37 16.69 -0.84
CA MET A 1 -4.92 16.97 -0.88
C MET A 1 -4.28 15.84 -1.66
N THR A 2 -3.42 16.14 -2.64
CA THR A 2 -2.79 15.12 -3.49
C THR A 2 -1.73 14.37 -2.68
N THR A 3 -1.82 13.05 -2.61
CA THR A 3 -0.78 12.20 -2.01
C THR A 3 0.51 12.35 -2.83
N PRO A 4 1.67 12.64 -2.21
CA PRO A 4 2.95 12.73 -2.92
C PRO A 4 3.22 11.48 -3.76
N ARG A 5 3.70 11.65 -5.00
CA ARG A 5 4.06 10.53 -5.89
C ARG A 5 5.56 10.32 -5.92
N GLN A 6 5.98 9.08 -6.19
CA GLN A 6 7.39 8.75 -6.35
C GLN A 6 8.01 9.60 -7.45
N GLY A 7 9.24 10.07 -7.22
CA GLY A 7 9.96 10.95 -8.13
C GLY A 7 9.62 12.43 -7.95
N GLU A 8 8.59 12.77 -7.17
CA GLU A 8 8.30 14.16 -6.82
C GLU A 8 9.24 14.67 -5.72
N VAL A 9 9.61 15.95 -5.82
CA VAL A 9 10.36 16.65 -4.78
C VAL A 9 9.39 17.49 -3.96
N TRP A 10 9.34 17.23 -2.66
CA TRP A 10 8.46 17.92 -1.72
C TRP A 10 9.27 18.69 -0.70
N TRP A 11 8.71 19.79 -0.20
CA TRP A 11 9.27 20.45 0.98
C TRP A 11 8.72 19.81 2.24
N ALA A 12 9.59 19.21 3.05
CA ALA A 12 9.24 18.66 4.36
C ALA A 12 9.71 19.60 5.47
N GLU A 13 8.88 19.74 6.51
CA GLU A 13 9.28 20.37 7.76
C GLU A 13 9.98 19.30 8.62
N ALA A 14 11.26 19.51 8.94
CA ALA A 14 12.03 18.61 9.78
C ALA A 14 12.62 19.38 10.96
N GLU A 15 12.25 18.99 12.18
CA GLU A 15 12.64 19.60 13.47
C GLU A 15 12.57 21.14 13.42
N ASP A 16 13.64 21.80 12.96
CA ASP A 16 13.78 23.25 12.98
C ASP A 16 13.98 23.88 11.58
N LYS A 17 13.94 23.09 10.49
CA LYS A 17 14.25 23.59 9.14
C LYS A 17 13.46 22.87 8.03
N ARG A 18 13.03 23.64 7.04
CA ARG A 18 12.45 23.11 5.79
C ARG A 18 13.53 22.53 4.87
N ARG A 19 13.30 21.35 4.31
CA ARG A 19 14.24 20.66 3.39
C ARG A 19 13.51 20.12 2.16
N PRO A 20 14.10 20.21 0.96
CA PRO A 20 13.60 19.46 -0.17
C PRO A 20 13.91 17.96 0.06
N VAL A 21 12.89 17.12 -0.07
CA VAL A 21 13.01 15.65 0.04
C VAL A 21 12.51 15.03 -1.26
N LEU A 22 13.20 13.99 -1.73
CA LEU A 22 12.75 13.18 -2.86
C LEU A 22 11.85 12.07 -2.34
N VAL A 23 10.63 11.98 -2.86
CA VAL A 23 9.74 10.86 -2.57
C VAL A 23 10.25 9.65 -3.35
N VAL A 24 10.84 8.68 -2.64
CA VAL A 24 11.39 7.46 -3.24
C VAL A 24 10.47 6.24 -3.07
N THR A 25 9.47 6.32 -2.19
CA THR A 25 8.48 5.26 -1.96
C THR A 25 7.32 5.39 -2.95
N ARG A 26 6.91 4.27 -3.58
CA ARG A 26 5.65 4.20 -4.33
C ARG A 26 4.53 3.89 -3.33
N THR A 27 3.49 4.71 -3.26
CA THR A 27 2.29 4.38 -2.48
C THR A 27 1.29 3.66 -3.38
N GLU A 28 1.47 2.35 -3.56
CA GLU A 28 0.42 1.52 -4.14
C GLU A 28 -0.27 0.74 -3.01
N ALA A 29 -1.36 1.33 -2.52
CA ALA A 29 -2.24 0.70 -1.55
C ALA A 29 -3.59 0.39 -2.20
N ILE A 30 -4.11 -0.80 -1.96
CA ILE A 30 -5.42 -1.23 -2.47
C ILE A 30 -6.48 -0.88 -1.42
N PRO A 31 -7.49 -0.04 -1.72
CA PRO A 31 -8.57 0.23 -0.78
C PRO A 31 -9.42 -1.01 -0.56
N LEU A 32 -9.75 -1.31 0.69
CA LEU A 32 -10.58 -2.44 1.12
C LEU A 32 -11.61 -1.96 2.14
N GLY A 33 -12.73 -2.68 2.22
CA GLY A 33 -13.76 -2.34 3.20
C GLY A 33 -14.79 -3.45 3.37
N ALA A 34 -16.04 -3.05 3.56
CA ALA A 34 -17.15 -3.96 3.80
C ALA A 34 -17.33 -5.01 2.69
N ASP A 35 -17.07 -4.64 1.43
CA ASP A 35 -17.19 -5.54 0.26
C ASP A 35 -16.18 -6.71 0.33
N GLU A 36 -15.03 -6.52 0.98
CA GLU A 36 -14.03 -7.56 1.24
C GLU A 36 -14.17 -8.21 2.62
N GLY A 37 -15.26 -7.94 3.34
CA GLY A 37 -15.57 -8.53 4.65
C GLY A 37 -14.84 -7.88 5.83
N LEU A 38 -14.24 -6.71 5.64
CA LEU A 38 -13.55 -5.97 6.70
C LEU A 38 -14.53 -5.08 7.48
N PRO A 39 -14.35 -4.94 8.79
CA PRO A 39 -15.28 -4.19 9.63
C PRO A 39 -15.15 -2.66 9.46
N VAL A 40 -14.07 -2.18 8.84
CA VAL A 40 -13.76 -0.77 8.64
C VAL A 40 -13.10 -0.57 7.28
N ASP A 41 -13.26 0.63 6.72
CA ASP A 41 -12.53 1.07 5.54
C ASP A 41 -11.03 1.15 5.87
N CYS A 42 -10.22 0.50 5.04
CA CYS A 42 -8.78 0.45 5.20
C CYS A 42 -8.08 0.24 3.85
N ALA A 43 -6.77 0.05 3.87
CA ALA A 43 -6.00 -0.20 2.65
C ALA A 43 -4.94 -1.28 2.89
N ALA A 44 -4.74 -2.14 1.90
CA ALA A 44 -3.63 -3.09 1.87
C ALA A 44 -2.39 -2.41 1.29
N SER A 45 -1.39 -2.17 2.15
CA SER A 45 -0.03 -1.79 1.73
C SER A 45 0.80 -3.05 1.47
N PHE A 46 1.69 -2.95 0.47
CA PHE A 46 2.58 -4.03 0.06
C PHE A 46 4.03 -3.82 0.52
N ASP A 47 4.31 -2.81 1.35
CA ASP A 47 5.66 -2.47 1.79
C ASP A 47 6.32 -3.57 2.65
N ASN A 48 5.52 -4.47 3.24
CA ASN A 48 5.96 -5.52 4.17
C ASN A 48 5.52 -6.93 3.72
N VAL A 49 5.46 -7.19 2.41
CA VAL A 49 5.09 -8.51 1.87
C VAL A 49 6.11 -9.56 2.31
N GLN A 50 5.64 -10.62 2.96
CA GLN A 50 6.46 -11.73 3.44
C GLN A 50 5.70 -13.06 3.36
N PRO A 51 6.40 -14.20 3.23
CA PRO A 51 5.79 -15.50 3.40
C PRO A 51 5.26 -15.69 4.83
N VAL A 52 4.08 -16.30 4.98
CA VAL A 52 3.50 -16.64 6.28
C VAL A 52 3.13 -18.12 6.34
N GLU A 53 3.30 -18.75 7.51
CA GLU A 53 2.92 -20.15 7.68
C GLU A 53 1.40 -20.33 7.66
N ARG A 54 0.91 -21.36 6.95
CA ARG A 54 -0.53 -21.64 6.84
C ARG A 54 -1.22 -21.86 8.19
N ARG A 55 -0.48 -22.36 9.20
CA ARG A 55 -1.00 -22.60 10.56
C ARG A 55 -1.38 -21.32 11.31
N LEU A 56 -0.82 -20.18 10.91
CA LEU A 56 -1.12 -18.88 11.51
C LEU A 56 -2.46 -18.29 11.01
N LEU A 57 -3.03 -18.85 9.93
CA LEU A 57 -4.29 -18.39 9.35
C LEU A 57 -5.47 -19.01 10.10
N THR A 58 -6.06 -18.28 11.04
CA THR A 58 -7.11 -18.79 11.95
C THR A 58 -8.51 -18.77 11.35
N ARG A 59 -8.92 -17.63 10.76
CA ARG A 59 -10.27 -17.42 10.20
C ARG A 59 -10.19 -16.61 8.92
N ARG A 60 -10.98 -17.01 7.92
CA ARG A 60 -11.18 -16.21 6.70
C ARG A 60 -12.06 -14.99 7.00
N VAL A 61 -11.59 -13.81 6.62
CA VAL A 61 -12.32 -12.53 6.75
C VAL A 61 -13.18 -12.26 5.51
N GLY A 62 -12.60 -12.39 4.32
CA GLY A 62 -13.33 -12.26 3.05
C GLY A 62 -12.46 -12.57 1.83
N VAL A 63 -12.67 -11.85 0.73
CA VAL A 63 -11.94 -12.06 -0.53
C VAL A 63 -11.93 -10.79 -1.36
N LEU A 64 -10.79 -10.51 -2.01
CA LEU A 64 -10.72 -9.50 -3.06
C LEU A 64 -11.32 -10.08 -4.36
N PRO A 65 -12.31 -9.42 -4.98
CA PRO A 65 -12.94 -9.91 -6.22
C PRO A 65 -11.91 -10.18 -7.33
N PRO A 66 -12.09 -11.24 -8.16
CA PRO A 66 -11.15 -11.58 -9.24
C PRO A 66 -10.85 -10.42 -10.20
N GLN A 67 -11.84 -9.54 -10.43
CA GLN A 67 -11.72 -8.37 -11.29
C GLN A 67 -10.67 -7.38 -10.78
N ARG A 68 -10.47 -7.30 -9.45
CA ARG A 68 -9.53 -6.40 -8.78
C ARG A 68 -8.13 -7.00 -8.62
N ARG A 69 -7.90 -8.25 -9.05
CA ARG A 69 -6.58 -8.90 -8.94
C ARG A 69 -5.46 -8.13 -9.64
N HIS A 70 -5.79 -7.39 -10.71
CA HIS A 70 -4.83 -6.54 -11.42
C HIS A 70 -4.24 -5.43 -10.53
N GLU A 71 -4.98 -4.99 -9.50
CA GLU A 71 -4.48 -4.01 -8.52
C GLU A 71 -3.33 -4.59 -7.69
N ILE A 72 -3.37 -5.89 -7.37
CA ILE A 72 -2.27 -6.59 -6.68
C ILE A 72 -1.02 -6.62 -7.56
N CYS A 73 -1.18 -6.99 -8.84
CA CYS A 73 -0.04 -7.03 -9.76
C CYS A 73 0.60 -5.65 -9.91
N ARG A 74 -0.21 -4.61 -10.11
CA ARG A 74 0.28 -3.23 -10.20
C ARG A 74 1.08 -2.83 -8.95
N ALA A 75 0.53 -3.13 -7.76
CA ALA A 75 1.18 -2.79 -6.50
C ALA A 75 2.49 -3.56 -6.27
N LEU A 76 2.57 -4.82 -6.72
CA LEU A 76 3.78 -5.62 -6.63
C LEU A 76 4.83 -5.23 -7.69
N ASP A 77 4.42 -4.92 -8.91
CA ASP A 77 5.33 -4.41 -9.94
C ASP A 77 6.01 -3.13 -9.44
N ALA A 78 5.27 -2.26 -8.77
CA ALA A 78 5.79 -1.06 -8.13
C ALA A 78 6.92 -1.31 -7.11
N LEU A 79 6.97 -2.48 -6.46
CA LEU A 79 8.01 -2.81 -5.49
C LEU A 79 9.29 -3.38 -6.13
N ALA A 80 9.18 -3.97 -7.32
CA ALA A 80 10.27 -4.67 -8.00
C ALA A 80 11.03 -3.80 -9.01
N ASP A 81 10.47 -2.64 -9.35
CA ASP A 81 10.87 -1.83 -10.50
C ASP A 81 11.98 -0.83 -10.11
N CYS A 82 13.23 -1.33 -10.20
CA CYS A 82 14.46 -0.54 -10.14
C CYS A 82 14.76 0.10 -11.50
#